data_AF-A0A6S7JMV7-F1
#
_entry.id   AF-A0A6S7JMV7-F1
#
_cell.length_a   1.000
_cell.length_b   1.000
_cell.length_c   1.000
_cell.angle_alpha   90.00
_cell.angle_beta   90.00
_cell.angle_gamma   90.00
#
_symmetry.space_group_name_H-M   'P 1'
#
loop_
_entity.id
_entity.type
_entity.pdbx_description
1 polymer ?
#
loop_
_entity_poly.entity_id
_entity_poly.type
_entity_poly.pdbx_seq_one_letter_code
_entity_poly.pdbx_strand_id
1 'polypeptide(L)'
;MGDLNCDILKSPCESHTRKLQFLSSLYQFDQLIDEPTRITGTSATLIDLILTNKEENISKSGVIHLGLSDHSMIFAVRKHCIPKSREKVKHIRNFKNFNANDFLTDLSQMPWENIAQHDNSNVCWQ
;
A
#
# COMPACT_ATOMS: atom_id res chain seq x y z
N MET A 1 -12.06 5.78 6.19
CA MET A 1 -11.60 6.61 7.32
C MET A 1 -11.80 8.05 6.93
N GLY A 2 -12.46 8.84 7.77
CA GLY A 2 -12.58 10.28 7.57
C GLY A 2 -13.74 10.89 8.34
N ASP A 3 -13.83 12.22 8.29
CA ASP A 3 -14.96 13.00 8.81
C ASP A 3 -16.18 12.83 7.89
N LEU A 4 -17.24 12.22 8.42
CA LEU A 4 -18.50 12.04 7.70
C LEU A 4 -19.61 12.97 8.22
N ASN A 5 -19.34 13.77 9.24
CA ASN A 5 -20.33 14.60 9.93
C ASN A 5 -21.62 13.83 10.30
N CYS A 6 -21.49 12.53 10.57
CA CYS A 6 -22.58 11.64 10.97
C CYS A 6 -22.33 11.19 12.40
N ASP A 7 -22.94 11.86 13.37
CA ASP A 7 -22.72 11.56 14.78
C ASP A 7 -23.44 10.26 15.17
N ILE A 8 -22.68 9.18 15.33
CA ILE A 8 -23.23 7.85 15.66
C ILE A 8 -23.59 7.70 17.13
N LEU A 9 -23.12 8.60 18.00
CA LEU A 9 -23.47 8.61 19.43
C LEU A 9 -24.78 9.36 19.70
N LYS A 10 -25.27 10.14 18.75
CA LYS A 10 -26.46 10.99 18.92
C LYS A 10 -27.73 10.17 19.06
N SER A 11 -28.52 10.49 20.10
CA SER A 11 -29.87 9.96 20.32
C SER A 11 -30.87 11.11 20.51
N PRO A 12 -31.92 11.23 19.68
CA PRO A 12 -32.26 10.34 18.56
C PRO A 12 -31.29 10.50 17.37
N CYS A 13 -30.96 9.38 16.73
CA CYS A 13 -30.07 9.33 15.57
C CYS A 13 -30.65 10.07 14.36
N GLU A 14 -29.85 10.95 13.76
CA GLU A 14 -30.22 11.74 12.58
C GLU A 14 -30.51 10.88 11.36
N SER A 15 -31.31 11.39 10.43
CA SER A 15 -31.71 10.66 9.24
C SER A 15 -30.53 10.25 8.35
N HIS A 16 -29.52 11.12 8.21
CA HIS A 16 -28.32 10.85 7.41
C HIS A 16 -27.41 9.82 8.10
N THR A 17 -27.17 9.94 9.41
CA THR A 17 -26.45 8.93 10.20
C THR A 17 -27.14 7.57 10.13
N ARG A 18 -28.48 7.53 10.20
CA ARG A 18 -29.25 6.29 10.07
C ARG A 18 -29.09 5.64 8.70
N LYS A 19 -29.06 6.44 7.62
CA LYS A 19 -28.75 5.94 6.27
C LYS A 19 -27.34 5.38 6.19
N LEU A 20 -26.36 6.04 6.80
CA LEU A 20 -24.98 5.57 6.86
C LEU A 20 -24.88 4.24 7.64
N GLN A 21 -25.54 4.12 8.79
CA GLN A 21 -25.60 2.88 9.58
C GLN A 21 -26.28 1.75 8.79
N PHE A 22 -27.36 2.05 8.06
CA PHE A 22 -28.01 1.10 7.18
C PHE A 22 -27.09 0.60 6.06
N LEU A 23 -26.41 1.52 5.36
CA LEU A 23 -25.43 1.15 4.32
C LEU A 23 -24.27 0.34 4.91
N SER A 24 -23.76 0.74 6.07
CA SER A 24 -22.69 0.03 6.76
C SER A 24 -23.11 -1.41 7.07
N SER A 25 -24.32 -1.61 7.62
CA SER A 25 -24.88 -2.93 7.85
C SER A 25 -25.08 -3.74 6.56
N LEU A 26 -25.61 -3.11 5.50
CA LEU A 26 -25.84 -3.76 4.20
C LEU A 26 -24.56 -4.32 3.57
N TYR A 27 -23.46 -3.58 3.70
CA TYR A 27 -22.15 -3.95 3.14
C TYR A 27 -21.22 -4.62 4.16
N GLN A 28 -21.72 -4.98 5.34
CA GLN A 28 -20.96 -5.64 6.41
C GLN A 28 -19.71 -4.84 6.80
N PHE A 29 -19.87 -3.52 6.93
CA PHE A 29 -18.85 -2.65 7.49
C PHE A 29 -19.04 -2.51 9.00
N ASP A 30 -17.98 -2.85 9.73
CA ASP A 30 -17.83 -2.56 11.14
C ASP A 30 -17.18 -1.18 11.32
N GLN A 31 -17.70 -0.40 12.26
CA GLN A 31 -17.12 0.87 12.68
C GLN A 31 -16.18 0.59 13.86
N LEU A 32 -14.92 1.04 13.76
CA LEU A 32 -13.84 0.66 14.70
C LEU A 32 -13.52 1.68 15.81
N ILE A 33 -14.23 2.81 15.87
CA ILE A 33 -13.95 3.90 16.82
C ILE A 33 -15.16 4.07 17.73
N ASP A 34 -15.01 3.88 19.03
CA ASP A 34 -16.11 3.83 19.99
C ASP A 34 -16.17 5.05 20.94
N GLU A 35 -15.27 6.02 20.78
CA GLU A 35 -15.19 7.23 21.60
C GLU A 35 -15.28 8.52 20.76
N PRO A 36 -15.70 9.67 21.34
CA PRO A 36 -15.86 10.92 20.60
C PRO A 36 -14.59 11.39 19.89
N THR A 37 -14.74 11.86 18.66
CA THR A 37 -13.62 12.32 17.82
C THR A 37 -13.61 13.83 17.66
N ARG A 38 -14.74 14.51 17.82
CA ARG A 38 -14.81 15.96 17.93
C ARG A 38 -15.28 16.37 19.32
N ILE A 39 -14.44 17.08 20.05
CA ILE A 39 -14.71 17.54 21.41
C ILE A 39 -14.58 19.07 21.44
N THR A 40 -15.68 19.73 21.74
CA THR A 40 -15.75 21.18 21.95
C THR A 40 -16.05 21.45 23.43
N GLY A 41 -16.12 22.73 23.82
CA GLY A 41 -16.52 23.10 25.19
C GLY A 41 -17.96 22.70 25.55
N THR A 42 -18.82 22.39 24.58
CA THR A 42 -20.25 22.11 24.79
C THR A 42 -20.72 20.78 24.23
N SER A 43 -19.90 20.09 23.45
CA SER A 43 -20.28 18.83 22.80
C SER A 43 -19.12 17.86 22.68
N ALA A 44 -19.45 16.57 22.64
CA ALA A 44 -18.54 15.49 22.27
C ALA A 44 -19.28 14.59 21.27
N THR A 45 -18.83 14.57 20.02
CA THR A 45 -19.48 13.82 18.92
C THR A 45 -18.51 12.85 18.27
N LEU A 46 -19.04 11.75 17.73
CA LEU A 46 -18.27 10.75 17.00
C LEU A 46 -18.61 10.84 15.51
N ILE A 47 -17.86 11.67 14.80
CA ILE A 47 -18.11 12.01 13.39
C ILE A 47 -16.98 11.59 12.44
N ASP A 48 -15.76 11.44 12.96
CA ASP A 48 -14.66 10.79 12.26
C ASP A 48 -14.74 9.27 12.42
N LEU A 49 -15.04 8.55 11.33
CA LEU A 49 -15.29 7.10 11.39
C LEU A 49 -14.20 6.29 10.65
N ILE A 50 -13.90 5.11 11.17
CA ILE A 50 -13.15 4.06 10.46
C ILE A 50 -14.10 2.90 10.21
N LEU A 51 -14.46 2.68 8.94
CA LEU A 51 -15.29 1.56 8.50
C LEU A 51 -14.40 0.49 7.84
N THR A 52 -14.58 -0.77 8.19
CA THR A 52 -13.89 -1.92 7.58
C THR A 52 -14.84 -3.09 7.40
N ASN A 53 -14.72 -3.82 6.28
CA ASN A 53 -15.43 -5.08 6.08
C ASN A 53 -14.55 -6.30 6.38
N LYS A 54 -13.36 -6.04 6.94
CA LYS A 54 -12.35 -7.05 7.27
C LYS A 54 -11.63 -6.65 8.55
N GLU A 55 -12.35 -6.64 9.67
CA GLU A 55 -11.80 -6.32 10.99
C GLU A 55 -10.61 -7.22 11.35
N GLU A 56 -10.58 -8.47 10.87
CA GLU A 56 -9.49 -9.42 11.12
C GLU A 56 -8.12 -8.95 10.61
N ASN A 57 -8.13 -8.07 9.59
CA ASN A 57 -6.93 -7.44 9.04
C ASN A 57 -6.50 -6.19 9.80
N ILE A 58 -7.26 -5.76 10.81
CA ILE A 58 -6.87 -4.67 11.70
C ILE A 58 -6.26 -5.29 12.96
N SER A 59 -5.13 -4.75 13.39
CA SER A 59 -4.45 -5.17 14.62
C SER A 59 -4.75 -4.25 15.79
N LYS A 60 -5.02 -2.97 15.52
CA LYS A 60 -5.39 -1.97 16.51
C LYS A 60 -6.11 -0.80 15.84
N SER A 61 -7.04 -0.18 16.55
CA SER A 61 -7.64 1.12 16.22
C SER A 61 -7.77 1.97 17.49
N GLY A 62 -8.11 3.24 17.34
CA GLY A 62 -8.44 4.11 18.47
C GLY A 62 -8.37 5.60 18.15
N VAL A 63 -8.57 6.42 19.18
CA VAL A 63 -8.48 7.88 19.10
C VAL A 63 -7.28 8.39 19.91
N ILE A 64 -6.68 9.48 19.45
CA ILE A 64 -5.62 10.20 20.14
C ILE A 64 -6.06 11.67 20.26
N HIS A 65 -6.37 12.09 21.49
CA HIS A 65 -6.72 13.47 21.82
C HIS A 65 -5.46 14.33 21.93
N LEU A 66 -5.07 14.97 20.83
CA LEU A 66 -3.87 15.82 20.80
C LEU A 66 -4.09 17.19 21.46
N GLY A 67 -5.35 17.62 21.64
CA GLY A 67 -5.69 18.92 22.24
C GLY A 67 -5.31 20.14 21.38
N LEU A 68 -4.89 19.94 20.13
CA LEU A 68 -4.49 20.99 19.20
C LEU A 68 -5.67 21.54 18.35
N SER A 69 -6.75 20.78 18.27
CA SER A 69 -7.97 21.06 17.50
C SER A 69 -9.17 20.55 18.30
N ASP A 70 -10.38 20.96 17.91
CA ASP A 70 -11.61 20.30 18.38
C ASP A 70 -11.74 18.87 17.82
N HIS A 71 -11.04 18.54 16.72
CA HIS A 71 -10.91 17.17 16.22
C HIS A 71 -9.71 16.43 16.82
N SER A 72 -9.95 15.16 17.13
CA SER A 72 -8.96 14.18 17.60
C SER A 72 -8.49 13.30 16.46
N MET A 73 -7.27 12.79 16.56
CA MET A 73 -6.71 11.91 15.53
C MET A 73 -7.28 10.50 15.67
N ILE A 74 -7.84 9.95 14.60
CA ILE A 74 -8.23 8.53 14.53
C ILE A 74 -7.17 7.70 13.81
N PHE A 75 -6.95 6.46 14.25
CA PHE A 75 -5.99 5.57 13.61
C PHE A 75 -6.49 4.13 13.50
N ALA A 76 -5.94 3.40 12.53
CA ALA A 76 -6.04 1.95 12.45
C ALA A 76 -4.72 1.37 11.93
N VAL A 77 -4.26 0.28 12.53
CA VAL A 77 -3.04 -0.43 12.17
C VAL A 77 -3.43 -1.70 11.42
N ARG A 78 -3.27 -1.68 10.09
CA ARG A 78 -3.62 -2.80 9.22
C ARG A 78 -2.48 -3.82 9.11
N LYS A 79 -2.79 -5.09 9.34
CA LYS A 79 -1.90 -6.23 9.05
C LYS A 79 -1.72 -6.33 7.54
N HIS A 80 -0.47 -6.37 7.09
CA HIS A 80 -0.14 -6.58 5.68
C HIS A 80 0.80 -7.76 5.54
N CYS A 81 0.35 -8.81 4.85
CA CYS A 81 1.23 -9.85 4.36
C CYS A 81 1.75 -9.41 2.99
N ILE A 82 2.97 -8.89 2.96
CA ILE A 82 3.66 -8.65 1.69
C ILE A 82 4.09 -10.02 1.18
N PRO A 83 3.56 -10.51 0.04
CA PRO A 83 4.06 -11.74 -0.55
C PRO A 83 5.56 -11.56 -0.83
N LYS A 84 6.37 -12.56 -0.44
CA LYS A 84 7.80 -12.53 -0.74
C LYS A 84 7.97 -12.30 -2.25
N SER A 85 8.73 -11.27 -2.62
CA SER A 85 9.08 -11.06 -4.03
C SER A 85 9.78 -12.32 -4.55
N ARG A 86 9.47 -12.72 -5.79
CA ARG A 86 10.18 -13.83 -6.42
C ARG A 86 11.67 -13.52 -6.46
N GLU A 87 12.50 -14.53 -6.23
CA GLU A 87 13.93 -14.41 -6.39
C GLU A 87 14.26 -13.91 -7.80
N LYS A 88 15.10 -12.87 -7.90
CA LYS A 88 15.56 -12.34 -9.18
C LYS A 88 17.00 -12.77 -9.39
N VAL A 89 17.25 -13.62 -10.38
CA VAL A 89 18.60 -13.91 -10.84
C VAL A 89 19.13 -12.68 -11.59
N LYS A 90 20.31 -12.20 -11.20
CA LYS A 90 21.03 -11.15 -11.92
C LYS A 90 22.31 -11.75 -12.50
N HIS A 91 22.45 -11.68 -13.82
CA HIS A 91 23.72 -12.00 -14.47
C HIS A 91 24.61 -10.76 -14.42
N ILE A 92 25.83 -10.91 -13.90
CA ILE A 92 26.85 -9.87 -13.87
C ILE A 92 28.11 -10.37 -14.57
N ARG A 93 28.78 -9.50 -15.31
CA ARG A 93 30.12 -9.80 -15.86
C ARG A 93 31.15 -9.47 -14.79
N ASN A 94 32.01 -10.43 -14.44
CA ASN A 94 33.09 -10.22 -13.50
C ASN A 94 34.34 -9.73 -14.24
N PHE A 95 34.74 -8.48 -14.00
CA PHE A 95 35.93 -7.87 -14.62
C PHE A 95 37.19 -7.94 -13.76
N LYS A 96 37.20 -8.68 -12.64
CA LYS A 96 38.32 -8.73 -11.68
C LYS A 96 39.67 -9.07 -12.33
N ASN A 97 39.65 -9.95 -13.33
CA ASN A 97 40.84 -10.37 -14.09
C ASN A 97 40.67 -10.08 -15.59
N PHE A 98 39.96 -9.01 -15.95
CA PHE A 98 39.78 -8.66 -17.35
C PHE A 98 41.09 -8.18 -17.96
N ASN A 99 41.52 -8.82 -19.05
CA ASN A 99 42.66 -8.40 -19.84
C ASN A 99 42.16 -7.85 -21.18
N ALA A 100 42.39 -6.56 -21.41
CA ALA A 100 41.97 -5.89 -22.64
C ALA A 100 42.68 -6.45 -23.88
N ASN A 101 43.95 -6.85 -23.77
CA ASN A 101 44.70 -7.36 -24.91
C ASN A 101 44.19 -8.75 -25.32
N ASP A 102 43.89 -9.62 -24.36
CA ASP A 102 43.33 -10.94 -24.65
C ASP A 102 41.93 -10.79 -25.27
N PHE A 103 41.11 -9.88 -24.74
CA PHE A 103 39.79 -9.57 -25.30
C PHE A 103 39.87 -9.03 -26.74
N LEU A 104 40.78 -8.09 -27.02
CA LEU A 104 40.99 -7.58 -28.37
C LEU A 104 41.56 -8.66 -29.30
N THR A 105 42.39 -9.56 -28.79
CA THR A 105 42.91 -10.71 -29.54
C THR A 105 41.78 -11.64 -29.93
N ASP A 106 40.92 -12.03 -28.97
CA ASP A 106 39.74 -12.87 -29.22
C ASP A 106 38.81 -12.23 -30.26
N LEU A 107 38.54 -10.91 -30.13
CA LEU A 107 37.75 -10.17 -31.11
C LEU A 107 38.37 -10.18 -32.52
N SER A 108 39.70 -10.05 -32.63
CA SER A 108 40.38 -10.06 -33.93
C SER A 108 40.33 -11.42 -34.61
N GLN A 109 40.21 -12.50 -33.84
CA GLN A 109 40.18 -13.88 -34.31
C GLN A 109 38.77 -14.40 -34.58
N MET A 110 37.72 -13.64 -34.26
CA MET A 110 36.35 -14.04 -34.55
C MET A 110 36.08 -14.05 -36.06
N PRO A 111 35.41 -15.09 -36.60
CA PRO A 111 35.02 -15.15 -38.01
C PRO A 111 33.80 -14.25 -38.27
N TRP A 112 34.02 -12.94 -38.32
CA TRP A 112 32.98 -11.92 -38.47
C TRP A 112 32.13 -12.10 -39.74
N GLU A 113 32.69 -12.71 -40.79
CA GLU A 113 31.99 -13.02 -42.03
C GLU A 113 30.80 -13.95 -41.81
N ASN A 114 30.88 -14.90 -40.88
CA ASN A 114 29.78 -15.80 -40.56
C ASN A 114 28.63 -15.07 -39.87
N ILE A 115 28.95 -14.06 -39.05
CA ILE A 115 27.97 -13.22 -38.37
C ILE A 115 27.27 -12.28 -39.37
N ALA A 116 28.03 -11.75 -40.33
CA ALA A 116 27.51 -10.86 -41.36
C ALA A 116 26.54 -11.54 -42.35
N GLN A 117 26.49 -12.88 -42.37
CA GLN A 117 25.58 -13.68 -43.20
C GLN A 117 24.21 -13.92 -42.54
N HIS A 118 24.01 -13.49 -41.30
CA HIS A 118 22.78 -13.70 -40.56
C HIS A 118 22.09 -12.37 -40.21
N ASP A 119 20.86 -12.18 -40.72
CA ASP A 119 20.06 -10.98 -40.42
C ASP A 119 19.47 -11.00 -38.99
N ASN A 120 19.46 -12.17 -38.32
CA ASN A 120 18.89 -12.34 -36.99
C ASN A 120 20.00 -12.43 -35.92
N SER A 121 20.14 -11.35 -35.15
CA SER A 121 21.12 -11.24 -34.06
C SER A 121 21.06 -12.39 -33.03
N ASN A 122 19.90 -13.03 -32.79
CA ASN A 122 19.81 -14.14 -31.83
C ASN A 122 20.43 -15.46 -32.34
N VAL A 123 20.62 -15.59 -33.65
CA VAL A 123 21.23 -16.77 -34.28
C VAL A 123 22.76 -16.65 -34.27
N CYS A 124 23.29 -15.43 -34.27
CA CYS A 124 24.73 -15.15 -34.27
C CYS A 124 25.46 -15.49 -32.95
N TRP A 125 24.72 -15.87 -31.90
CA TRP A 125 25.26 -16.15 -30.55
C TRP A 125 25.19 -17.63 -30.14
N GLN A 126 24.78 -18.55 -31.04
CA GLN A 126 24.79 -20.01 -30.81
C GLN A 126 26.11 -20.64 -31.26
#